data_AF-A0AA41VSN8-F1
#
_entry.id   AF-A0AA41VSN8-F1
#
_cell.length_a   1.000
_cell.length_b   1.000
_cell.length_c   1.000
_cell.angle_alpha   90.00
_cell.angle_beta   90.00
_cell.angle_gamma   90.00
#
_symmetry.space_group_name_H-M   'P 1'
#
loop_
_entity.id
_entity.type
_entity.pdbx_description
1 polymer ?
#
loop_
_entity_poly.entity_id
_entity_poly.type
_entity_poly.pdbx_seq_one_letter_code
_entity_poly.pdbx_strand_id
1 'polypeptide(L)' 'ETFAQYTGRTAFERPLLSGVAYAQRVLHSEREHFEKVQGWMIQTMENVPSPPRDEYAPVIFSQQTVSYIKSLDMMSGE' A
#
# COMPACT_ATOMS: atom_id res chain seq x y z
N GLU A 1 13.71 0.12 5.27
CA GLU A 1 13.49 1.42 5.95
C GLU A 1 13.76 2.65 5.07
N THR A 2 14.36 2.49 3.88
CA THR A 2 14.72 3.60 2.96
C THR A 2 13.56 4.53 2.60
N PHE A 3 12.39 3.99 2.23
CA PHE A 3 11.25 4.81 1.80
C PHE A 3 10.70 5.69 2.94
N ALA A 4 10.44 5.10 4.11
CA ALA A 4 9.92 5.83 5.26
C ALA A 4 10.89 6.92 5.74
N GLN A 5 12.20 6.63 5.74
CA GLN A 5 13.22 7.61 6.12
C GLN A 5 13.31 8.76 5.12
N TYR A 6 13.35 8.46 3.81
CA TYR A 6 13.43 9.48 2.76
C TYR A 6 12.19 10.38 2.76
N THR A 7 11.00 9.79 2.84
CA THR A 7 9.74 10.52 2.82
C THR A 7 9.51 11.33 4.10
N GLY A 8 10.00 10.85 5.25
CA GLY A 8 10.03 11.63 6.49
C GLY A 8 10.95 12.85 6.39
N ARG A 9 12.18 12.69 5.86
CA ARG A 9 13.14 13.80 5.73
C ARG A 9 12.71 14.86 4.72
N THR A 10 12.00 14.47 3.66
CA THR A 10 11.54 15.35 2.57
C THR A 10 10.09 15.83 2.75
N ALA A 11 9.49 15.64 3.93
CA ALA A 11 8.10 16.05 4.16
C ALA A 11 7.88 17.55 3.91
N PHE A 12 8.89 18.39 4.14
CA PHE A 12 8.85 19.83 3.88
C PHE A 12 8.65 20.19 2.39
N GLU A 13 9.00 19.30 1.46
CA GLU A 13 8.76 19.53 0.02
C GLU A 13 7.27 19.37 -0.36
N ARG A 14 6.45 18.85 0.57
CA ARG A 14 5.05 18.51 0.36
C ARG A 14 4.18 19.13 1.46
N PRO A 15 4.07 20.48 1.53
CA PRO A 15 3.46 21.18 2.66
C PRO A 15 1.96 20.89 2.87
N LEU A 16 1.26 20.43 1.82
CA LEU A 16 -0.18 20.15 1.87
C LEU A 16 -0.50 18.64 1.90
N LEU A 17 0.50 17.77 2.01
CA LEU A 17 0.28 16.32 2.04
C LEU A 17 0.53 15.76 3.45
N SER A 18 -0.47 15.06 4.00
CA SER A 18 -0.37 14.37 5.29
C SER A 18 0.62 13.19 5.28
N GLY A 19 0.87 12.63 4.11
CA GLY A 19 1.86 11.58 3.90
C GLY A 19 1.89 11.12 2.44
N VAL A 20 2.85 10.25 2.14
CA VAL A 20 2.96 9.60 0.83
C VAL A 20 3.14 8.10 1.00
N ALA A 21 2.70 7.35 -0.01
CA ALA A 21 2.84 5.90 -0.07
C ALA A 21 3.01 5.44 -1.52
N TYR A 22 3.45 4.20 -1.69
CA TYR A 22 3.60 3.55 -2.98
C TYR A 22 2.76 2.27 -2.99
N ALA A 23 1.77 2.25 -3.88
CA ALA A 23 0.95 1.09 -4.19
C ALA A 23 1.49 0.39 -5.43
N GLN A 24 1.76 -0.91 -5.31
CA GLN A 24 2.23 -1.73 -6.42
C GLN A 24 1.03 -2.31 -7.16
N ARG A 25 1.03 -2.24 -8.49
CA ARG A 25 0.05 -2.97 -9.30
C ARG A 25 0.33 -4.48 -9.24
N VAL A 26 -0.69 -5.25 -8.90
CA VAL A 26 -0.63 -6.72 -8.80
C VAL A 26 -1.79 -7.33 -9.57
N LEU A 27 -1.52 -8.19 -10.55
CA LEU A 27 -2.58 -8.92 -11.26
C LEU A 27 -3.13 -10.06 -10.40
N HIS A 28 -4.37 -10.49 -10.67
CA HIS A 28 -4.96 -11.63 -9.97
C HIS A 28 -4.10 -12.89 -10.03
N SER A 29 -3.51 -13.17 -11.20
CA SER A 29 -2.61 -14.31 -11.42
C SER A 29 -1.33 -14.26 -10.58
N GLU A 30 -0.93 -13.07 -10.12
CA GLU A 30 0.30 -12.85 -9.34
C GLU A 30 0.02 -12.76 -7.83
N ARG A 31 -1.25 -12.63 -7.42
CA ARG A 31 -1.65 -12.38 -6.04
C ARG A 31 -1.08 -13.38 -5.05
N GLU A 32 -1.23 -14.67 -5.31
CA GLU A 32 -0.78 -15.72 -4.38
C GLU A 32 0.74 -15.66 -4.15
N HIS A 33 1.50 -15.47 -5.24
CA HIS A 33 2.95 -15.33 -5.15
C HIS A 33 3.34 -14.06 -4.40
N PHE A 34 2.66 -12.94 -4.70
CA PHE A 34 2.88 -11.66 -4.06
C PHE A 34 2.64 -11.74 -2.55
N GLU A 35 1.49 -12.26 -2.10
CA GLU A 35 1.14 -12.39 -0.67
C GLU A 35 2.14 -13.29 0.07
N LYS A 36 2.60 -14.37 -0.58
CA LYS A 36 3.63 -15.27 -0.01
C LYS A 36 4.98 -14.59 0.18
N VAL A 37 5.40 -13.75 -0.78
CA VAL A 37 6.66 -12.99 -0.70
C VAL A 37 6.57 -11.86 0.34
N GLN A 38 5.43 -11.19 0.41
CA GLN A 38 5.20 -10.07 1.32
C GLN A 38 4.94 -10.51 2.77
N GLY A 39 4.41 -11.72 2.97
CA GLY A 39 4.06 -12.25 4.30
C GLY A 39 2.75 -11.70 4.88
N TRP A 40 1.90 -11.10 4.04
CA TRP A 40 0.59 -10.56 4.41
C TRP A 40 -0.38 -10.63 3.22
N MET A 41 -1.68 -10.59 3.51
CA MET A 41 -2.74 -10.64 2.49
C MET A 41 -3.16 -9.25 2.05
N ILE A 42 -3.57 -9.10 0.79
CA ILE A 42 -4.14 -7.85 0.29
C ILE A 42 -5.50 -7.62 0.96
N GLN A 43 -5.67 -6.45 1.57
CA GLN A 43 -6.89 -6.06 2.28
C GLN A 43 -7.61 -4.95 1.53
N THR A 44 -8.92 -4.83 1.70
CA THR A 44 -9.68 -3.66 1.25
C THR A 44 -9.42 -2.47 2.17
N MET A 45 -9.86 -1.27 1.78
CA MET A 45 -9.79 -0.08 2.63
C MET A 45 -10.60 -0.21 3.93
N GLU A 46 -11.52 -1.17 4.01
CA GLU A 46 -12.27 -1.53 5.22
C GLU A 46 -11.54 -2.55 6.11
N ASN A 47 -10.28 -2.89 5.80
CA ASN A 47 -9.44 -3.87 6.49
C ASN A 47 -9.91 -5.33 6.41
N VAL A 48 -10.76 -5.67 5.44
CA VAL A 48 -11.16 -7.07 5.18
C VAL A 48 -10.33 -7.67 4.03
N PRO A 49 -10.12 -8.99 3.94
CA PRO A 49 -9.42 -9.59 2.81
C PRO A 49 -10.08 -9.19 1.47
N SER A 50 -9.27 -8.74 0.50
CA SER A 50 -9.81 -8.27 -0.77
C SER A 50 -10.42 -9.43 -1.58
N PRO A 51 -11.64 -9.29 -2.13
CA PRO A 51 -12.24 -10.33 -2.97
C PRO A 51 -11.44 -10.56 -4.27
N PRO A 52 -11.75 -11.60 -5.05
CA PRO A 52 -11.21 -11.76 -6.41
C PRO A 52 -11.53 -10.52 -7.27
N ARG A 53 -10.50 -9.94 -7.87
CA ARG A 53 -10.51 -8.79 -8.78
C ARG A 53 -9.46 -9.02 -9.85
N ASP A 54 -9.60 -8.40 -11.02
CA ASP A 54 -8.64 -8.54 -12.12
C ASP A 54 -7.24 -8.02 -11.75
N GLU A 55 -7.21 -6.92 -11.00
CA GLU A 55 -5.99 -6.32 -10.47
C GLU A 55 -6.23 -5.64 -9.11
N TYR A 56 -5.12 -5.38 -8.42
CA TYR A 56 -5.05 -4.77 -7.10
C TYR A 56 -3.97 -3.69 -7.07
N ALA A 57 -4.10 -2.74 -6.14
CA ALA A 57 -3.08 -1.75 -5.83
C ALA A 57 -2.71 -1.75 -4.33
N PRO A 58 -2.14 -2.85 -3.79
CA PRO A 58 -1.71 -2.90 -2.40
C PRO A 58 -0.55 -1.94 -2.10
N VAL A 59 -0.64 -1.22 -0.99
CA VAL A 59 0.46 -0.38 -0.49
C VAL A 59 1.59 -1.23 0.09
N ILE A 60 2.78 -1.15 -0.52
CA ILE A 60 3.98 -1.87 -0.06
C ILE A 60 4.96 -0.98 0.70
N PHE A 61 4.97 0.32 0.41
CA PHE A 61 5.78 1.31 1.11
C PHE A 61 4.93 2.49 1.53
N SER A 62 5.15 2.98 2.74
CA SER A 62 4.43 4.13 3.29
C SER A 62 5.38 5.02 4.08
N GLN A 63 5.09 6.32 4.09
CA GLN A 63 5.64 7.24 5.07
C GLN A 63 5.08 6.85 6.45
N GLN A 64 5.85 7.09 7.50
CA GLN A 64 5.48 6.71 8.87
C GLN A 64 4.15 7.35 9.33
N THR A 65 3.79 8.53 8.82
CA THR A 65 2.53 9.23 9.13
C THR A 65 1.29 8.52 8.58
N VAL A 66 1.47 7.68 7.55
CA VAL A 66 0.40 6.92 6.88
C VAL A 66 0.75 5.42 6.90
N SER A 67 1.30 4.91 8.00
CA SER A 67 1.64 3.48 8.11
C SER A 67 0.41 2.55 8.12
N TYR A 68 -0.75 3.08 8.51
CA TYR A 68 -2.01 2.35 8.60
C TYR A 68 -2.58 1.91 7.25
N ILE A 69 -2.12 2.49 6.13
CA ILE A 69 -2.56 2.08 4.78
C ILE A 69 -1.71 0.96 4.17
N LYS A 70 -0.67 0.47 4.86
CA LYS A 70 0.09 -0.69 4.39
C LYS A 70 -0.86 -1.89 4.19
N SER A 71 -0.59 -2.72 3.19
CA SER A 71 -1.42 -3.86 2.75
C SER A 71 -2.83 -3.55 2.21
N LEU A 72 -3.28 -2.29 2.29
CA LEU A 72 -4.58 -1.90 1.75
C LEU A 72 -4.52 -1.74 0.23
N ASP A 73 -5.53 -2.28 -0.45
CA ASP A 73 -5.79 -2.14 -1.88
C ASP A 73 -6.42 -0.79 -2.15
N MET A 74 -5.65 0.12 -2.75
CA MET A 74 -6.11 1.47 -3.06
C MET A 74 -7.22 1.49 -4.14
N MET A 75 -7.45 0.39 -4.86
CA MET A 75 -8.58 0.25 -5.81
C MET A 75 -9.89 -0.18 -5.13
N SER A 76 -9.87 -0.43 -3.82
CA SER A 76 -11.03 -0.88 -3.05
C SER A 76 -11.76 0.23 -2.30
N GLY A 77 -11.31 1.48 -2.43
CA GLY A 77 -12.06 2.64 -1.98
C GLY A 77 -13.30 2.86 -2.85
N GLU A 78 -14.40 3.24 -2.23
CA GLU A 78 -15.59 3.75 -2.93
C GLU A 78 -15.32 5.11 -3.59
#